data_AF-A0A3T0RQK4-F1
#
_entry.id   AF-A0A3T0RQK4-F1
#
_cell.length_a   1.000
_cell.length_b   1.000
_cell.length_c   1.000
_cell.angle_alpha   90.00
_cell.angle_beta   90.00
_cell.angle_gamma   90.00
#
_symmetry.space_group_name_H-M   'P 1'
#
loop_
_entity.id
_entity.type
_entity.pdbx_description
1 polymer ?
#
loop_
_entity_poly.entity_id
_entity_poly.type
_entity_poly.pdbx_seq_one_letter_code
_entity_poly.pdbx_strand_id
1 'polypeptide(L)'
;MPVFIAKVMLQEVTNEDVYTELDNAMADEEGYPYLTDENDKIFALPPDEYEFDTDLTAKELLNIIKLLCATIEKKHKLKKTPIVVVEAAEIVYANLEELSEDDFQPIN
;
A
#
# COMPACT_ATOMS: atom_id res chain seq x y z
N MET A 1 14.05 2.38 -9.34
CA MET A 1 14.88 2.23 -8.14
C MET A 1 14.57 0.82 -7.60
N PRO A 2 14.95 0.34 -6.39
CA PRO A 2 14.37 -0.92 -5.93
C PRO A 2 12.86 -0.74 -5.70
N VAL A 3 12.09 -1.76 -6.10
CA VAL A 3 10.65 -1.79 -5.91
C VAL A 3 10.32 -2.72 -4.74
N PHE A 4 9.50 -2.25 -3.82
CA PHE A 4 9.03 -2.99 -2.66
C PHE A 4 7.52 -3.14 -2.68
N ILE A 5 7.05 -4.26 -2.14
CA ILE A 5 5.65 -4.40 -1.73
C ILE A 5 5.60 -4.35 -0.21
N ALA A 6 4.73 -3.50 0.30
CA ALA A 6 4.36 -3.48 1.71
C ALA A 6 2.97 -4.07 1.90
N LYS A 7 2.84 -5.08 2.76
CA LYS A 7 1.57 -5.65 3.21
C LYS A 7 1.22 -5.11 4.59
N VAL A 8 0.07 -4.46 4.72
CA VAL A 8 -0.36 -3.69 5.91
C VAL A 8 -1.74 -4.13 6.36
N MET A 9 -1.79 -5.00 7.36
CA MET A 9 -3.03 -5.67 7.78
C MET A 9 -3.70 -4.95 8.97
N LEU A 10 -4.48 -3.90 8.71
CA LEU A 10 -5.26 -3.24 9.77
C LEU A 10 -6.19 -4.23 10.48
N GLN A 11 -6.32 -4.10 11.81
CA GLN A 11 -7.13 -4.99 12.64
C GLN A 11 -8.22 -4.25 13.39
N GLU A 12 -9.36 -4.91 13.59
CA GLU A 12 -10.52 -4.38 14.33
C GLU A 12 -11.08 -3.08 13.72
N VAL A 13 -10.97 -2.94 12.40
CA VAL A 13 -11.55 -1.82 11.68
C VAL A 13 -13.07 -1.93 11.70
N THR A 14 -13.74 -0.89 12.20
CA THR A 14 -15.21 -0.80 12.23
C THR A 14 -15.76 0.33 11.38
N ASN A 15 -14.88 1.14 10.78
CA ASN A 15 -15.22 2.26 9.91
C ASN A 15 -14.33 2.19 8.66
N GLU A 16 -14.94 2.20 7.47
CA GLU A 16 -14.25 2.14 6.18
C GLU A 16 -13.38 3.38 5.92
N ASP A 17 -13.72 4.54 6.51
CA ASP A 17 -12.92 5.77 6.42
C ASP A 17 -11.45 5.57 6.88
N VAL A 18 -11.21 4.56 7.72
CA VAL A 18 -9.86 4.21 8.21
C VAL A 18 -8.97 3.72 7.07
N TYR A 19 -9.53 2.96 6.11
CA TYR A 19 -8.77 2.49 4.95
C TYR A 19 -8.45 3.67 4.03
N THR A 20 -9.41 4.56 3.79
CA THR A 20 -9.15 5.79 3.03
C THR A 20 -8.08 6.68 3.68
N GLU A 21 -8.04 6.75 5.02
CA GLU A 21 -6.97 7.48 5.73
C GLU A 21 -5.61 6.79 5.57
N LEU A 22 -5.57 5.46 5.57
CA LEU A 22 -4.35 4.70 5.29
C LEU A 22 -3.87 4.93 3.86
N ASP A 23 -4.76 4.81 2.87
CA ASP A 23 -4.43 4.98 1.45
C ASP A 23 -3.85 6.37 1.17
N ASN A 24 -4.46 7.42 1.73
CA ASN A 24 -3.93 8.78 1.61
C ASN A 24 -2.55 8.92 2.27
N ALA A 25 -2.36 8.34 3.46
CA ALA A 25 -1.08 8.38 4.15
C ALA A 25 0.02 7.60 3.42
N MET A 26 -0.33 6.52 2.72
CA MET A 26 0.60 5.78 1.87
C MET A 26 0.95 6.56 0.62
N ALA A 27 -0.04 7.17 -0.04
CA ALA A 27 0.19 7.98 -1.24
C ALA A 27 1.10 9.18 -0.97
N ASP A 28 1.02 9.79 0.23
CA ASP A 28 1.93 10.86 0.68
C ASP A 28 3.40 10.39 0.78
N GLU A 29 3.62 9.08 0.97
CA GLU A 29 4.95 8.43 0.99
C GLU A 29 5.24 7.66 -0.31
N GLU A 30 4.57 8.01 -1.41
CA GLU A 30 4.73 7.38 -2.74
C GLU A 30 4.40 5.88 -2.76
N GLY A 31 3.51 5.44 -1.87
CA GLY A 31 2.97 4.08 -1.82
C GLY A 31 1.65 3.96 -2.58
N TYR A 32 1.58 3.08 -3.58
CA TYR A 32 0.43 2.96 -4.48
C TYR A 32 -0.27 1.59 -4.35
N PRO A 33 -1.62 1.53 -4.36
CA PRO A 33 -2.37 0.28 -4.24
C PRO A 33 -2.46 -0.51 -5.55
N TYR A 34 -1.49 -0.32 -6.44
CA TYR A 34 -1.40 -0.95 -7.75
C TYR A 34 0.07 -1.17 -8.11
N LEU A 35 0.32 -2.09 -9.04
CA LEU A 35 1.62 -2.24 -9.70
C LEU A 35 1.53 -1.85 -11.16
N THR A 36 2.66 -1.43 -11.74
CA THR A 36 2.78 -1.18 -13.18
C THR A 36 3.71 -2.23 -13.80
N ASP A 37 3.22 -2.96 -14.80
CA ASP A 37 4.03 -3.96 -15.51
C ASP A 37 4.95 -3.35 -16.57
N GLU A 38 5.74 -4.20 -17.23
CA GLU A 38 6.69 -3.79 -18.28
C GLU A 38 6.03 -3.22 -19.56
N ASN A 39 4.70 -3.32 -19.70
CA ASN A 39 3.92 -2.82 -20.83
C ASN A 39 3.05 -1.60 -20.46
N ASP A 40 3.37 -0.94 -19.34
CA ASP A 40 2.59 0.17 -18.76
C ASP A 40 1.15 -0.23 -18.40
N LYS A 41 0.86 -1.53 -18.24
CA LYS A 41 -0.44 -1.98 -17.72
C LYS A 41 -0.45 -1.86 -16.21
N ILE A 42 -1.54 -1.33 -15.69
CA ILE A 42 -1.73 -1.16 -14.25
C ILE A 42 -2.59 -2.30 -13.73
N PHE A 43 -2.17 -2.91 -12.61
CA PHE A 43 -2.90 -3.99 -11.97
C PHE A 43 -3.18 -3.64 -10.51
N ALA A 44 -4.43 -3.82 -10.08
CA ALA A 44 -4.81 -3.61 -8.70
C ALA A 44 -4.08 -4.61 -7.79
N LEU A 45 -3.43 -4.11 -6.74
CA LEU A 45 -2.88 -4.96 -5.70
C LEU A 45 -4.00 -5.46 -4.77
N PRO A 46 -3.75 -6.53 -3.98
CA PRO A 46 -4.62 -6.87 -2.87
C PRO A 46 -4.89 -5.65 -1.97
N PRO A 47 -6.08 -5.53 -1.34
CA PRO A 47 -6.48 -4.33 -0.59
C PRO A 47 -5.57 -3.93 0.60
N ASP A 48 -4.70 -4.83 1.03
CA ASP A 48 -3.75 -4.61 2.11
C ASP A 48 -2.31 -4.44 1.61
N GLU A 49 -2.10 -4.22 0.31
CA GLU A 49 -0.79 -4.15 -0.33
C GLU A 49 -0.55 -2.84 -1.08
N TYR A 50 0.69 -2.35 -1.00
CA TYR A 50 1.13 -1.11 -1.64
C TYR A 50 2.51 -1.31 -2.28
N GLU A 51 2.68 -0.80 -3.50
CA GLU A 51 3.96 -0.73 -4.22
C GLU A 51 4.69 0.57 -3.89
N PHE A 52 6.01 0.48 -3.70
CA PHE A 52 6.92 1.60 -3.50
C PHE A 52 8.11 1.46 -4.45
N ASP A 53 8.30 2.41 -5.37
CA ASP A 53 9.55 2.58 -6.14
C ASP A 53 10.39 3.65 -5.44
N THR A 54 11.38 3.25 -4.65
CA THR A 54 12.07 4.16 -3.73
C THR A 54 13.54 3.78 -3.55
N ASP A 55 14.41 4.75 -3.26
CA ASP A 55 15.82 4.51 -2.93
C ASP A 55 16.03 4.01 -1.47
N LEU A 56 14.95 3.90 -0.70
CA LEU A 56 14.99 3.41 0.68
C LEU A 56 15.25 1.91 0.75
N THR A 57 15.85 1.47 1.87
CA THR A 57 15.89 0.04 2.20
C THR A 57 14.55 -0.45 2.74
N ALA A 58 14.26 -1.76 2.63
CA ALA A 58 13.08 -2.38 3.24
C ALA A 58 12.91 -2.04 4.73
N LYS A 59 14.02 -1.89 5.47
CA LYS A 59 14.02 -1.54 6.90
C LYS A 59 13.62 -0.08 7.13
N GLU A 60 14.07 0.84 6.28
CA GLU A 60 13.69 2.24 6.36
C GLU A 60 12.22 2.43 6.01
N LEU A 61 11.77 1.81 4.91
CA LEU A 61 10.38 1.80 4.49
C LEU A 61 9.47 1.22 5.58
N LEU A 62 9.85 0.08 6.17
CA LEU A 62 9.14 -0.50 7.32
C LEU A 62 9.01 0.48 8.50
N ASN A 63 10.04 1.28 8.78
CA ASN A 63 9.98 2.25 9.87
C ASN A 63 9.02 3.41 9.56
N ILE A 64 8.98 3.89 8.32
CA ILE A 64 8.04 4.92 7.88
C ILE A 64 6.61 4.40 8.02
N ILE A 65 6.30 3.25 7.43
CA ILE A 65 4.96 2.64 7.47
C ILE A 65 4.51 2.38 8.91
N LYS A 66 5.41 1.96 9.79
CA LYS A 66 5.11 1.78 11.23
C LYS A 66 4.70 3.09 11.92
N LEU A 67 5.30 4.22 11.56
CA LEU A 67 4.96 5.53 12.13
C LEU A 67 3.58 5.99 11.64
N LEU A 68 3.28 5.79 10.35
CA LEU A 68 1.95 6.06 9.78
C LEU A 68 0.88 5.22 10.48
N CYS A 69 1.08 3.90 10.54
CA CYS A 69 0.15 2.98 11.20
C CYS A 69 -0.05 3.34 12.68
N ALA A 70 1.01 3.69 13.41
CA ALA A 70 0.90 4.08 14.82
C ALA A 70 0.00 5.32 15.04
N THR A 71 -0.03 6.24 14.07
CA THR A 71 -0.90 7.42 14.12
C THR A 71 -2.36 7.03 13.93
N ILE A 72 -2.66 6.21 12.92
CA ILE A 72 -4.00 5.70 12.61
C ILE A 72 -4.53 4.83 13.76
N GLU A 73 -3.71 3.88 14.25
CA GLU A 73 -4.02 3.02 15.39
C GLU A 73 -4.44 3.83 16.61
N LYS A 74 -3.71 4.91 16.93
CA LYS A 74 -4.01 5.77 18.08
C LYS A 74 -5.32 6.54 17.89
N LYS A 75 -5.54 7.07 16.70
CA LYS A 75 -6.74 7.87 16.37
C LYS A 75 -8.01 7.02 16.45
N HIS A 76 -7.96 5.80 15.91
CA HIS A 76 -9.11 4.90 15.78
C HIS A 76 -9.17 3.79 16.84
N LYS A 77 -8.22 3.78 17.79
CA LYS A 77 -8.11 2.78 18.88
C LYS A 77 -8.00 1.34 18.37
N LEU A 78 -7.26 1.15 17.28
CA LEU A 78 -7.03 -0.17 16.68
C LEU A 78 -5.95 -0.95 17.42
N LYS A 79 -5.90 -2.26 17.17
CA LYS A 79 -4.76 -3.11 17.55
C LYS A 79 -3.53 -2.81 16.70
N LYS A 80 -2.39 -3.32 17.16
CA LYS A 80 -1.12 -3.22 16.44
C LYS A 80 -1.23 -3.88 15.07
N THR A 81 -0.92 -3.11 14.04
CA THR A 81 -0.95 -3.51 12.64
C THR A 81 0.28 -4.36 12.30
N PRO A 82 0.11 -5.62 11.84
CA PRO A 82 1.18 -6.40 11.25
C PRO A 82 1.56 -5.82 9.90
N ILE A 83 2.87 -5.63 9.70
CA ILE A 83 3.43 -5.02 8.50
C ILE A 83 4.55 -5.94 8.00
N VAL A 84 4.54 -6.22 6.69
CA VAL A 84 5.61 -6.94 5.98
C VAL A 84 6.08 -6.05 4.83
N VAL A 85 7.40 -5.95 4.63
CA VAL A 85 8.00 -5.25 3.49
C VAL A 85 8.97 -6.20 2.84
N VAL A 86 8.83 -6.42 1.53
CA VAL A 86 9.63 -7.35 0.73
C VAL A 86 9.95 -6.73 -0.63
N GLU A 87 11.07 -7.13 -1.24
CA GLU A 87 11.39 -6.74 -2.61
C GLU A 87 10.39 -7.35 -3.59
N ALA A 88 9.85 -6.54 -4.51
CA ALA A 88 8.79 -6.95 -5.43
C ALA A 88 9.22 -8.11 -6.34
N ALA A 89 10.51 -8.19 -6.68
CA ALA A 89 11.08 -9.26 -7.50
C ALA A 89 10.93 -10.66 -6.88
N GLU A 90 10.65 -10.77 -5.58
CA GLU A 90 10.43 -12.05 -4.90
C GLU A 90 8.95 -12.48 -4.87
N ILE A 91 8.02 -11.62 -5.31
CA ILE A 91 6.58 -11.89 -5.27
C ILE A 91 6.08 -12.31 -6.65
N VAL A 92 5.21 -13.33 -6.65
CA VAL A 92 4.50 -13.77 -7.86
C VAL A 92 3.01 -13.60 -7.62
N TYR A 93 2.39 -12.71 -8.40
CA TYR A 93 0.96 -12.49 -8.39
C TYR A 93 0.25 -13.35 -9.43
N ALA A 94 -0.99 -13.73 -9.14
CA ALA A 94 -1.88 -14.40 -10.08
C ALA A 94 -3.28 -13.83 -9.98
N ASN A 95 -3.93 -13.61 -11.13
CA ASN A 95 -5.31 -13.11 -11.24
C ASN A 95 -5.53 -11.71 -10.63
N LEU A 96 -4.57 -10.80 -10.77
CA LEU A 96 -4.83 -9.38 -10.48
C LEU A 96 -5.77 -8.79 -11.53
N GLU A 97 -6.61 -7.85 -11.10
CA GLU A 97 -7.48 -7.08 -11.98
C GLU A 97 -6.65 -6.05 -12.73
N GLU A 98 -6.72 -6.06 -14.07
CA GLU A 98 -6.13 -5.01 -14.91
C GLU A 98 -7.02 -3.77 -14.82
N LEU A 99 -6.43 -2.65 -14.40
CA LEU A 99 -7.08 -1.36 -14.33
C LEU A 99 -6.89 -0.61 -15.65
N SER A 100 -7.93 0.09 -16.09
CA SER A 100 -7.93 0.94 -17.27
C SER A 100 -7.70 2.40 -16.90
N GLU A 101 -7.26 3.24 -17.84
CA GLU A 101 -7.07 4.69 -17.60
C GLU A 101 -8.36 5.38 -17.09
N ASP A 102 -9.54 4.84 -17.42
CA ASP A 102 -10.83 5.35 -16.96
C ASP A 102 -11.07 5.11 -15.45
N ASP A 103 -10.37 4.15 -14.84
CA ASP A 103 -10.49 3.82 -13.41
C ASP A 103 -9.73 4.81 -12.50
N PHE A 104 -8.90 5.69 -13.09
CA PHE A 104 -8.10 6.70 -12.36
C PHE A 104 -8.69 8.11 -12.42
N GLN A 105 -9.87 8.31 -13.00
CA GLN A 105 -10.45 9.65 -13.10
C GLN A 105 -10.89 10.17 -11.72
N PRO A 106 -10.55 11.44 -11.37
CA PRO A 106 -11.03 12.04 -10.13
C PRO A 106 -12.56 12.08 -10.16
N ILE A 107 -13.19 11.58 -9.09
CA ILE A 107 -14.63 11.70 -8.88
C ILE A 107 -14.95 13.20 -8.87
N ASN A 108 -15.62 13.70 -9.91
CA ASN A 108 -16.08 15.10 -10.03
C ASN A 108 -17.09 15.46 -8.93
#